data_AF-A0A955NAD0-F1
#
_entry.id   AF-A0A955NAD0-F1
#
_cell.length_a   1.000
_cell.length_b   1.000
_cell.length_c   1.000
_cell.angle_alpha   90.00
_cell.angle_beta   90.00
_cell.angle_gamma   90.00
#
_symmetry.space_group_name_H-M   'P 1'
#
loop_
_entity.id
_entity.type
_entity.pdbx_description
1 polymer ?
#
loop_
_entity_poly.entity_id
_entity_poly.type
_entity_poly.pdbx_seq_one_letter_code
_entity_poly.pdbx_strand_id
1 'polypeptide(L)'
;MSWIEKLYRTYESNIGAVEARGNEEASLLPICHTTQNAHIEVTIDDQGNFRRAATISKDDAMTIIPCTEQSANPSGIKPVHQPLANKLQFIAGDFTAYGGEVTVGYSDAPAQPFMNCMADLKAWCESKHAHWKAQAVFHYLEKKSLIADLVKEGVLHLDQDGKRLGKLLYEWESEADKPEIFSLLSGKLDGKGKRSQWQSEAFVRWRVEKSDVLDSSTQTDRELQQAWIAYYSSLKQIEGICYVSGRKLTLADSHPAKIRNSGDKAKLISSNDSSGFTYRGRFTEADQVCGVGFEASQKAYNALRWLIDRQGWRSGSQAIVSWAVSGAEVPRVMDDTTKLFGGREEVEQIVDTAQQFGVQLTKRIAGFSAKLGKTDEVVIMGLDSATPGRMAMTYYQELTGSDFLSRIDSWHRNCCWVQNYGKDKRFIGAPSPGSIAKAAYGNDVDDKLKRSTILRLLPCIVDGVQLPKDLLEACFHNAARRHAFDAWEWEKILGITCALYKNDNKET
;
A
#
# COMPACT_ATOMS: atom_id res chain seq x y z
N MET A 1 -1.98 1.93 23.11
CA MET A 1 -1.92 1.95 21.63
C MET A 1 -1.17 0.71 21.12
N SER A 2 -1.64 -0.50 21.48
CA SER A 2 -0.87 -1.74 21.27
C SER A 2 -0.58 -2.00 19.79
N TRP A 3 -1.56 -1.81 18.92
CA TRP A 3 -1.41 -2.02 17.48
C TRP A 3 -0.28 -1.20 16.82
N ILE A 4 -0.06 0.06 17.26
CA ILE A 4 1.07 0.87 16.76
C ILE A 4 2.39 0.32 17.28
N GLU A 5 2.43 -0.07 18.56
CA GLU A 5 3.63 -0.64 19.17
C GLU A 5 4.05 -1.94 18.47
N LYS A 6 3.10 -2.84 18.18
CA LYS A 6 3.36 -4.08 17.44
C LYS A 6 3.88 -3.82 16.04
N LEU A 7 3.26 -2.89 15.30
CA LEU A 7 3.72 -2.51 13.97
C LEU A 7 5.09 -1.81 14.00
N TYR A 8 5.35 -0.97 15.00
CA TYR A 8 6.65 -0.36 15.22
C TYR A 8 7.74 -1.42 15.45
N ARG A 9 7.50 -2.39 16.35
CA ARG A 9 8.45 -3.49 16.59
C ARG A 9 8.63 -4.37 15.35
N THR A 10 7.56 -4.57 14.58
CA THR A 10 7.63 -5.28 13.31
C THR A 10 8.52 -4.54 12.31
N TYR A 11 8.39 -3.21 12.23
CA TYR A 11 9.27 -2.38 11.41
C TYR A 11 10.73 -2.56 11.81
N GLU A 12 11.05 -2.35 13.10
CA GLU A 12 12.41 -2.45 13.63
C GLU A 12 13.05 -3.83 13.38
N SER A 13 12.24 -4.89 13.47
CA SER A 13 12.72 -6.27 13.28
C SER A 13 12.98 -6.63 11.82
N ASN A 14 12.36 -5.92 10.87
CA ASN A 14 12.37 -6.30 9.45
C ASN A 14 13.12 -5.34 8.54
N ILE A 15 13.33 -4.08 8.94
CA ILE A 15 13.93 -3.07 8.05
C ILE A 15 15.30 -3.50 7.51
N GLY A 16 16.22 -3.97 8.35
CA GLY A 16 17.54 -4.44 7.89
C GLY A 16 17.49 -5.67 6.98
N ALA A 17 16.54 -6.59 7.20
CA ALA A 17 16.38 -7.79 6.37
C ALA A 17 15.76 -7.49 5.00
N VAL A 18 14.83 -6.53 4.95
CA VAL A 18 14.23 -6.05 3.70
C VAL A 18 15.26 -5.24 2.90
N GLU A 19 16.05 -4.40 3.58
CA GLU A 19 17.13 -3.65 2.94
C GLU A 19 18.20 -4.55 2.30
N ALA A 20 18.47 -5.72 2.89
CA ALA A 20 19.44 -6.70 2.36
C ALA A 20 18.94 -7.52 1.15
N ARG A 21 17.62 -7.61 0.93
CA ARG A 21 17.03 -8.46 -0.14
C ARG A 21 16.83 -7.75 -1.47
N GLY A 22 17.04 -6.42 -1.54
CA GLY A 22 16.83 -5.64 -2.76
C GLY A 22 15.36 -5.47 -3.17
N ASN A 23 15.13 -4.87 -4.34
CA ASN A 23 13.82 -4.40 -4.83
C ASN A 23 12.85 -5.51 -5.33
N GLU A 24 13.07 -6.78 -5.01
CA GLU A 24 12.27 -7.88 -5.59
C GLU A 24 10.92 -8.15 -4.88
N GLU A 25 10.67 -7.56 -3.71
CA GLU A 25 9.38 -7.66 -2.99
C GLU A 25 8.90 -6.27 -2.52
N ALA A 26 7.62 -6.16 -2.15
CA ALA A 26 7.05 -4.93 -1.57
C ALA A 26 8.03 -4.32 -0.56
N SER A 27 8.57 -3.14 -0.85
CA SER A 27 9.63 -2.55 -0.04
C SER A 27 9.06 -1.94 1.23
N LEU A 28 9.60 -2.34 2.38
CA LEU A 28 9.40 -1.63 3.63
C LEU A 28 10.08 -0.26 3.51
N LEU A 29 9.29 0.81 3.45
CA LEU A 29 9.81 2.15 3.15
C LEU A 29 10.53 2.75 4.37
N PRO A 30 11.64 3.48 4.16
CA PRO A 30 12.21 4.32 5.22
C PRO A 30 11.21 5.39 5.67
N ILE A 31 11.38 5.90 6.89
CA ILE A 31 10.61 7.06 7.35
C ILE A 31 10.91 8.28 6.47
N CYS A 32 9.99 9.25 6.42
CA CYS A 32 10.10 10.46 5.61
C CYS A 32 10.17 10.19 4.11
N HIS A 33 9.70 9.02 3.66
CA HIS A 33 9.65 8.64 2.25
C HIS A 33 8.28 8.06 1.87
N THR A 34 7.93 8.19 0.60
CA THR A 34 6.74 7.60 -0.02
C THR A 34 7.10 7.03 -1.39
N THR A 35 6.14 6.39 -2.05
CA THR A 35 6.31 5.90 -3.42
C THR A 35 5.43 6.68 -4.39
N GLN A 36 5.97 6.89 -5.59
CA GLN A 36 5.26 7.47 -6.72
C GLN A 36 5.77 6.84 -8.02
N ASN A 37 4.89 6.66 -8.99
CA ASN A 37 5.31 6.21 -10.32
C ASN A 37 5.93 7.40 -11.08
N ALA A 38 7.22 7.28 -11.40
CA ALA A 38 7.93 8.16 -12.29
C ALA A 38 7.69 7.76 -13.76
N HIS A 39 7.73 8.74 -14.65
CA HIS A 39 7.53 8.56 -16.09
C HIS A 39 8.79 8.87 -16.88
N ILE A 40 9.65 9.73 -16.32
CA ILE A 40 10.88 10.20 -16.96
C ILE A 40 12.03 10.08 -15.94
N GLU A 41 13.17 9.58 -16.38
CA GLU A 41 14.44 9.61 -15.65
C GLU A 41 15.37 10.61 -16.32
N VAL A 42 15.82 11.61 -15.56
CA VAL A 42 16.82 12.58 -16.02
C VAL A 42 18.16 12.27 -15.36
N THR A 43 19.20 12.14 -16.18
CA THR A 43 20.57 11.96 -15.70
C THR A 43 21.35 13.26 -15.85
N ILE A 44 21.97 13.68 -14.75
CA ILE A 44 22.85 14.84 -14.64
C ILE A 44 24.21 14.42 -14.09
N ASP A 45 25.24 15.24 -14.25
CA ASP A 45 26.49 15.08 -13.50
C ASP A 45 26.44 15.73 -12.11
N ASP A 46 27.50 15.55 -11.33
CA ASP A 46 27.67 16.10 -9.99
C ASP A 46 27.73 17.64 -9.93
N GLN A 47 27.84 18.32 -11.07
CA GLN A 47 27.77 19.78 -11.20
C GLN A 47 26.39 20.27 -11.67
N GLY A 48 25.43 19.36 -11.82
CA GLY A 48 24.09 19.68 -12.29
C GLY A 48 24.04 20.00 -13.79
N ASN A 49 24.94 19.46 -14.61
CA ASN A 49 24.83 19.55 -16.07
C ASN A 49 24.03 18.37 -16.61
N PHE A 50 23.12 18.67 -17.54
CA PHE A 50 22.34 17.67 -18.25
C PHE A 50 23.23 16.68 -19.00
N ARG A 51 22.91 15.39 -18.91
CA ARG A 51 23.57 14.32 -19.67
C ARG A 51 22.64 13.64 -20.66
N ARG A 52 21.48 13.19 -20.18
CA ARG A 52 20.48 12.46 -20.98
C ARG A 52 19.16 12.36 -20.21
N ALA A 53 18.09 12.02 -20.92
CA ALA A 53 16.80 11.66 -20.31
C ALA A 53 16.14 10.51 -21.08
N ALA A 54 15.31 9.73 -20.40
CA ALA A 54 14.53 8.65 -21.00
C ALA A 54 13.20 8.46 -20.29
N THR A 55 12.23 7.89 -21.00
CA THR A 55 11.01 7.34 -20.43
C THR A 55 11.29 6.10 -19.58
N ILE A 56 10.46 5.87 -18.57
CA ILE A 56 10.56 4.72 -17.67
C ILE A 56 9.38 3.78 -17.95
N SER A 57 9.66 2.49 -18.10
CA SER A 57 8.61 1.48 -18.26
C SER A 57 7.76 1.36 -16.99
N LYS A 58 6.54 0.81 -17.11
CA LYS A 58 5.64 0.65 -15.97
C LYS A 58 6.22 -0.25 -14.87
N ASP A 59 7.07 -1.20 -15.23
CA ASP A 59 7.67 -2.17 -14.31
C ASP A 59 8.77 -1.52 -13.45
N ASP A 60 9.45 -0.49 -13.96
CA ASP A 60 10.48 0.26 -13.23
C ASP A 60 9.98 1.65 -12.74
N ALA A 61 8.70 1.97 -12.96
CA ALA A 61 8.16 3.29 -12.65
C ALA A 61 8.13 3.58 -11.14
N MET A 62 7.94 2.57 -10.29
CA MET A 62 7.79 2.76 -8.84
C MET A 62 9.07 3.33 -8.22
N THR A 63 9.00 4.57 -7.78
CA THR A 63 10.15 5.33 -7.28
C THR A 63 9.95 5.69 -5.81
N ILE A 64 10.93 5.36 -4.97
CA ILE A 64 10.99 5.83 -3.57
C ILE A 64 11.47 7.28 -3.61
N ILE A 65 10.69 8.17 -3.01
CA ILE A 65 10.97 9.61 -2.99
C ILE A 65 10.90 10.15 -1.56
N PRO A 66 11.76 11.12 -1.21
CA PRO A 66 11.61 11.84 0.05
C PRO A 66 10.26 12.56 0.09
N CYS A 67 9.70 12.70 1.28
CA CYS A 67 8.44 13.40 1.50
C CYS A 67 8.40 14.05 2.88
N THR A 68 7.57 15.08 3.01
CA THR A 68 7.11 15.61 4.29
C THR A 68 5.78 14.96 4.69
N GLU A 69 5.34 15.08 5.94
CA GLU A 69 4.00 14.61 6.34
C GLU A 69 2.88 15.26 5.51
N GLN A 70 3.07 16.50 5.09
CA GLN A 70 2.10 17.23 4.28
C GLN A 70 2.11 16.76 2.81
N SER A 71 3.28 16.58 2.20
CA SER A 71 3.38 16.09 0.81
C SER A 71 2.99 14.61 0.71
N ALA A 72 3.21 13.80 1.74
CA ALA A 72 2.75 12.41 1.81
C ALA A 72 1.22 12.31 1.95
N ASN A 73 0.59 13.32 2.54
CA ASN A 73 -0.85 13.40 2.77
C ASN A 73 -1.47 14.63 2.09
N PRO A 74 -1.40 14.73 0.74
CA PRO A 74 -1.85 15.92 0.04
C PRO A 74 -3.34 16.16 0.32
N SER A 75 -3.64 17.36 0.79
CA SER A 75 -4.97 17.85 1.10
C SER A 75 -5.12 19.29 0.59
N GLY A 76 -6.36 19.71 0.33
CA GLY A 76 -6.65 21.04 -0.22
C GLY A 76 -6.36 21.17 -1.72
N ILE A 77 -6.48 22.41 -2.23
CA ILE A 77 -6.37 22.74 -3.66
C ILE A 77 -4.94 23.08 -4.12
N LYS A 78 -4.03 23.33 -3.17
CA LYS A 78 -2.61 23.64 -3.40
C LYS A 78 -1.74 22.45 -2.95
N PRO A 79 -1.46 21.49 -3.82
CA PRO A 79 -0.65 20.32 -3.46
C PRO A 79 0.79 20.72 -3.10
N VAL A 80 1.31 20.15 -2.01
CA VAL A 80 2.71 20.34 -1.61
C VAL A 80 3.61 19.43 -2.43
N HIS A 81 4.74 19.97 -2.86
CA HIS A 81 5.71 19.26 -3.68
C HIS A 81 6.41 18.15 -2.88
N GLN A 82 6.82 17.08 -3.57
CA GLN A 82 7.78 16.13 -3.03
C GLN A 82 9.19 16.71 -3.24
N PRO A 83 10.07 16.64 -2.24
CA PRO A 83 11.47 17.01 -2.39
C PRO A 83 12.13 16.19 -3.51
N LEU A 84 13.10 16.82 -4.19
CA LEU A 84 13.94 16.20 -5.22
C LEU A 84 13.21 15.80 -6.52
N ALA A 85 12.27 14.85 -6.47
CA ALA A 85 11.58 14.28 -7.63
C ALA A 85 10.09 14.65 -7.63
N ASN A 86 9.55 15.15 -8.75
CA ASN A 86 8.16 15.59 -8.82
C ASN A 86 7.59 15.72 -10.23
N LYS A 87 6.32 16.11 -10.35
CA LYS A 87 5.70 16.56 -11.60
C LYS A 87 6.35 17.83 -12.13
N LEU A 88 6.39 17.97 -13.46
CA LEU A 88 7.01 19.09 -14.17
C LEU A 88 6.61 20.46 -13.60
N GLN A 89 5.34 20.71 -13.24
CA GLN A 89 4.92 22.00 -12.67
C GLN A 89 5.75 22.46 -11.45
N PHE A 90 6.33 21.52 -10.68
CA PHE A 90 7.10 21.82 -9.47
C PHE A 90 8.61 21.91 -9.70
N ILE A 91 9.13 21.31 -10.78
CA ILE A 91 10.58 21.17 -11.00
C ILE A 91 11.06 21.77 -12.32
N ALA A 92 10.16 22.15 -13.23
CA ALA A 92 10.50 22.83 -14.47
C ALA A 92 10.28 24.33 -14.33
N GLY A 93 11.36 25.12 -14.23
CA GLY A 93 11.29 26.58 -14.19
C GLY A 93 10.79 27.22 -15.49
N ASP A 94 10.80 26.45 -16.58
CA ASP A 94 10.29 26.78 -17.92
C ASP A 94 8.89 26.21 -18.19
N PHE A 95 8.20 25.63 -17.18
CA PHE A 95 6.91 24.95 -17.34
C PHE A 95 5.84 25.74 -18.12
N THR A 96 5.58 26.97 -17.71
CA THR A 96 4.55 27.82 -18.33
C THR A 96 5.00 28.39 -19.68
N ALA A 97 6.30 28.50 -19.93
CA ALA A 97 6.83 28.96 -21.22
C ALA A 97 6.52 27.96 -22.34
N TYR A 98 6.43 26.67 -22.02
CA TYR A 98 6.02 25.59 -22.93
C TYR A 98 4.52 25.24 -22.81
N GLY A 99 3.69 26.16 -22.31
CA GLY A 99 2.23 25.97 -22.26
C GLY A 99 1.74 25.01 -21.17
N GLY A 100 2.58 24.66 -20.20
CA GLY A 100 2.17 23.86 -19.04
C GLY A 100 1.13 24.58 -18.20
N GLU A 101 0.04 23.88 -17.86
CA GLU A 101 -1.01 24.36 -16.98
C GLU A 101 -0.76 23.90 -15.55
N VAL A 102 -0.67 24.83 -14.60
CA VAL A 102 -0.50 24.48 -13.19
C VAL A 102 -1.81 24.01 -12.57
N THR A 103 -1.71 23.28 -11.47
CA THR A 103 -2.87 22.89 -10.66
C THR A 103 -3.70 24.14 -10.29
N VAL A 104 -5.03 24.02 -10.33
CA VAL A 104 -5.98 25.14 -10.15
C VAL A 104 -5.66 26.00 -8.92
N GLY A 105 -5.22 25.42 -7.80
CA GLY A 105 -4.84 26.21 -6.63
C GLY A 105 -3.71 27.21 -6.85
N TYR A 106 -2.92 27.08 -7.91
CA TYR A 106 -1.81 27.95 -8.27
C TYR A 106 -2.10 28.83 -9.50
N SER A 107 -3.33 28.85 -10.03
CA SER A 107 -3.69 29.62 -11.23
C SER A 107 -3.31 31.10 -11.15
N ASP A 108 -3.46 31.70 -9.97
CA ASP A 108 -3.19 33.12 -9.75
C ASP A 108 -1.69 33.44 -9.64
N ALA A 109 -0.86 32.42 -9.39
CA ALA A 109 0.60 32.53 -9.31
C ALA A 109 1.28 31.28 -9.88
N PRO A 110 1.31 31.10 -11.22
CA PRO A 110 1.81 29.87 -11.84
C PRO A 110 3.29 29.54 -11.61
N ALA A 111 4.11 30.53 -11.21
CA ALA A 111 5.50 30.32 -10.83
C ALA A 111 5.68 29.78 -9.39
N GLN A 112 4.66 29.92 -8.54
CA GLN A 112 4.72 29.56 -7.12
C GLN A 112 5.10 28.09 -6.85
N PRO A 113 4.59 27.08 -7.60
CA PRO A 113 4.93 25.68 -7.36
C PRO A 113 6.44 25.42 -7.46
N PHE A 114 7.05 25.91 -8.55
CA PHE A 114 8.49 25.81 -8.77
C PHE A 114 9.30 26.61 -7.74
N MET A 115 8.89 27.83 -7.43
CA MET A 115 9.56 28.67 -6.43
C MET A 115 9.56 28.01 -5.04
N ASN A 116 8.44 27.41 -4.63
CA ASN A 116 8.36 26.68 -3.36
C ASN A 116 9.31 25.48 -3.36
N CYS A 117 9.36 24.73 -4.45
CA CYS A 117 10.26 23.58 -4.58
C CYS A 117 11.73 23.99 -4.48
N MET A 118 12.11 25.06 -5.17
CA MET A 118 13.47 25.59 -5.13
C MET A 118 13.83 26.13 -3.73
N ALA A 119 12.91 26.79 -3.04
CA ALA A 119 13.15 27.30 -1.69
C ALA A 119 13.42 26.16 -0.69
N ASP A 120 12.58 25.12 -0.69
CA ASP A 120 12.74 23.97 0.22
C ASP A 120 14.00 23.15 -0.12
N LEU A 121 14.26 22.93 -1.41
CA LEU A 121 15.47 22.22 -1.86
C LEU A 121 16.74 23.00 -1.50
N LYS A 122 16.74 24.33 -1.66
CA LYS A 122 17.84 25.21 -1.24
C LYS A 122 18.09 25.10 0.25
N ALA A 123 17.03 25.21 1.07
CA ALA A 123 17.13 25.13 2.51
C ALA A 123 17.71 23.78 2.98
N TRP A 124 17.39 22.68 2.30
CA TRP A 124 18.03 21.39 2.55
C TRP A 124 19.51 21.40 2.14
N CYS A 125 19.83 21.87 0.94
CA CYS A 125 21.18 21.91 0.38
C CYS A 125 22.15 22.82 1.15
N GLU A 126 21.64 23.84 1.86
CA GLU A 126 22.41 24.75 2.72
C GLU A 126 22.47 24.28 4.19
N SER A 127 21.75 23.22 4.55
CA SER A 127 21.74 22.69 5.91
C SER A 127 22.98 21.83 6.21
N LYS A 128 23.22 21.54 7.49
CA LYS A 128 24.22 20.56 7.94
C LYS A 128 23.95 19.12 7.47
N HIS A 129 22.79 18.88 6.86
CA HIS A 129 22.33 17.57 6.37
C HIS A 129 22.26 17.55 4.83
N ALA A 130 23.01 18.44 4.16
CA ALA A 130 23.10 18.47 2.72
C ALA A 130 23.71 17.18 2.14
N HIS A 131 23.30 16.85 0.93
CA HIS A 131 23.85 15.74 0.16
C HIS A 131 24.21 16.19 -1.25
N TRP A 132 25.36 15.74 -1.77
CA TRP A 132 25.89 16.20 -3.06
C TRP A 132 24.95 15.91 -4.23
N LYS A 133 24.22 14.78 -4.22
CA LYS A 133 23.18 14.50 -5.25
C LYS A 133 22.02 15.51 -5.20
N ALA A 134 21.59 15.92 -4.02
CA ALA A 134 20.55 16.92 -3.87
C ALA A 134 21.04 18.29 -4.37
N GLN A 135 22.30 18.64 -4.08
CA GLN A 135 22.94 19.86 -4.58
C GLN A 135 23.09 19.85 -6.10
N ALA A 136 23.48 18.72 -6.71
CA ALA A 136 23.54 18.59 -8.16
C ALA A 136 22.17 18.81 -8.82
N VAL A 137 21.11 18.20 -8.27
CA VAL A 137 19.74 18.44 -8.74
C VAL A 137 19.34 19.90 -8.56
N PHE A 138 19.65 20.51 -7.41
CA PHE A 138 19.39 21.93 -7.16
C PHE A 138 20.05 22.83 -8.21
N HIS A 139 21.35 22.66 -8.46
CA HIS A 139 22.10 23.44 -9.45
C HIS A 139 21.58 23.25 -10.88
N TYR A 140 21.10 22.04 -11.23
CA TYR A 140 20.46 21.81 -12.50
C TYR A 140 19.13 22.59 -12.60
N LEU A 141 18.28 22.50 -11.58
CA LEU A 141 16.98 23.17 -11.56
C LEU A 141 17.10 24.71 -11.56
N GLU A 142 18.16 25.28 -10.99
CA GLU A 142 18.45 26.72 -11.08
C GLU A 142 18.59 27.24 -12.52
N LYS A 143 18.96 26.36 -13.47
CA LYS A 143 19.09 26.70 -14.90
C LYS A 143 17.74 26.83 -15.61
N LYS A 144 16.64 26.36 -15.02
CA LYS A 144 15.26 26.50 -15.52
C LYS A 144 15.08 26.07 -16.99
N SER A 145 15.66 24.93 -17.37
CA SER A 145 15.71 24.42 -18.75
C SER A 145 15.23 22.98 -18.90
N LEU A 146 14.55 22.42 -17.88
CA LEU A 146 14.19 21.01 -17.86
C LEU A 146 13.30 20.61 -19.05
N ILE A 147 12.27 21.40 -19.39
CA ILE A 147 11.43 21.04 -20.55
C ILE A 147 12.21 21.23 -21.85
N ALA A 148 13.00 22.29 -21.95
CA ALA A 148 13.86 22.51 -23.12
C ALA A 148 14.77 21.31 -23.39
N ASP A 149 15.42 20.78 -22.35
CA ASP A 149 16.30 19.61 -22.45
C ASP A 149 15.51 18.34 -22.81
N LEU A 150 14.34 18.11 -22.19
CA LEU A 150 13.48 16.96 -22.49
C LEU A 150 12.92 16.98 -23.90
N VAL A 151 12.62 18.17 -24.44
CA VAL A 151 12.21 18.33 -25.85
C VAL A 151 13.38 18.06 -26.78
N LYS A 152 14.57 18.56 -26.45
CA LYS A 152 15.78 18.34 -27.24
C LYS A 152 16.16 16.86 -27.33
N GLU A 153 15.99 16.11 -26.24
CA GLU A 153 16.17 14.65 -26.21
C GLU A 153 15.01 13.86 -26.85
N GLY A 154 13.94 14.53 -27.29
CA GLY A 154 12.78 13.87 -27.89
C GLY A 154 11.92 13.07 -26.91
N VAL A 155 12.02 13.36 -25.60
CA VAL A 155 11.20 12.74 -24.54
C VAL A 155 9.84 13.45 -24.42
N LEU A 156 9.85 14.79 -24.56
CA LEU A 156 8.63 15.61 -24.62
C LEU A 156 8.47 16.19 -26.02
N HIS A 157 7.22 16.40 -26.45
CA HIS A 157 6.92 16.82 -27.82
C HIS A 157 6.08 18.09 -27.86
N LEU A 158 6.44 19.00 -28.75
CA LEU A 158 5.76 20.28 -28.93
C LEU A 158 4.79 20.26 -30.10
N ASP A 159 3.78 21.14 -30.05
CA ASP A 159 2.92 21.41 -31.20
C ASP A 159 3.72 22.06 -32.34
N GLN A 160 3.29 21.80 -33.58
CA GLN A 160 3.97 22.30 -34.78
C GLN A 160 3.55 23.75 -35.12
N ASP A 161 3.34 24.60 -34.11
CA ASP A 161 2.97 26.00 -34.35
C ASP A 161 4.21 26.84 -34.66
N GLY A 162 4.33 27.26 -35.93
CA GLY A 162 5.48 27.98 -36.50
C GLY A 162 5.77 29.39 -35.95
N LYS A 163 5.40 29.73 -34.70
CA LYS A 163 5.81 30.96 -34.00
C LYS A 163 5.97 30.74 -32.49
N ARG A 164 7.12 31.20 -31.94
CA ARG A 164 7.59 31.09 -30.52
C ARG A 164 7.94 29.65 -30.12
N LEU A 165 8.55 29.50 -28.93
CA LEU A 165 8.73 28.20 -28.27
C LEU A 165 7.39 27.45 -28.38
N GLY A 166 7.35 26.32 -29.09
CA GLY A 166 6.14 25.51 -29.24
C GLY A 166 5.60 25.10 -27.88
N LYS A 167 4.31 24.78 -27.78
CA LYS A 167 3.71 24.32 -26.51
C LYS A 167 3.73 22.80 -26.45
N LEU A 168 3.75 22.24 -25.25
CA LEU A 168 3.61 20.79 -25.07
C LEU A 168 2.32 20.30 -25.73
N LEU A 169 2.43 19.28 -26.56
CA LEU A 169 1.29 18.57 -27.15
C LEU A 169 0.40 17.96 -26.06
N TYR A 170 -0.91 18.17 -26.18
CA TYR A 170 -1.87 17.49 -25.33
C TYR A 170 -2.03 16.01 -25.70
N GLU A 171 -2.26 15.74 -26.99
CA GLU A 171 -2.50 14.42 -27.55
C GLU A 171 -1.54 14.16 -28.72
N TRP A 172 -1.19 12.89 -28.95
CA TRP A 172 -0.49 12.48 -30.16
C TRP A 172 -1.51 12.12 -31.25
N GLU A 173 -1.68 13.01 -32.22
CA GLU A 173 -2.65 12.87 -33.32
C GLU A 173 -2.01 12.48 -34.66
N SER A 174 -0.67 12.37 -34.72
CA SER A 174 0.05 12.00 -35.94
C SER A 174 -0.10 10.51 -36.25
N GLU A 175 -0.11 10.18 -37.56
CA GLU A 175 -0.02 8.80 -38.06
C GLU A 175 1.38 8.18 -37.87
N ALA A 176 2.39 8.97 -37.50
CA ALA A 176 3.72 8.48 -37.17
C ALA A 176 3.74 7.69 -35.85
N ASP A 177 4.81 6.90 -35.65
CA ASP A 177 5.03 6.12 -34.44
C ASP A 177 4.83 6.96 -33.18
N LYS A 178 3.94 6.49 -32.32
CA LYS A 178 3.54 7.19 -31.10
C LYS A 178 4.67 7.16 -30.08
N PRO A 179 5.20 8.30 -29.63
CA PRO A 179 6.27 8.33 -28.63
C PRO A 179 5.82 7.69 -27.32
N GLU A 180 6.78 7.05 -26.64
CA GLU A 180 6.51 6.24 -25.45
C GLU A 180 5.81 7.06 -24.34
N ILE A 181 6.13 8.35 -24.18
CA ILE A 181 5.50 9.22 -23.17
C ILE A 181 3.97 9.26 -23.31
N PHE A 182 3.42 9.16 -24.52
CA PHE A 182 1.97 9.15 -24.75
C PHE A 182 1.33 7.77 -24.56
N SER A 183 2.13 6.71 -24.42
CA SER A 183 1.67 5.40 -23.93
C SER A 183 1.52 5.40 -22.40
N LEU A 184 2.34 6.20 -21.72
CA LEU A 184 2.31 6.41 -20.28
C LEU A 184 1.26 7.46 -19.87
N LEU A 185 1.15 8.54 -20.65
CA LEU A 185 0.34 9.73 -20.39
C LEU A 185 -0.37 10.19 -21.68
N SER A 186 -1.53 9.59 -21.98
CA SER A 186 -2.14 9.68 -23.30
C SER A 186 -2.82 11.00 -23.66
N GLY A 187 -3.12 11.86 -22.68
CA GLY A 187 -3.77 13.16 -22.87
C GLY A 187 -5.03 13.13 -23.74
N LYS A 188 -6.16 12.72 -23.15
CA LYS A 188 -7.47 12.65 -23.79
C LYS A 188 -8.56 13.14 -22.83
N LEU A 189 -9.69 13.57 -23.36
CA LEU A 189 -10.90 13.75 -22.57
C LEU A 189 -11.61 12.39 -22.37
N ASP A 190 -12.07 12.11 -21.16
CA ASP A 190 -12.98 10.98 -20.94
C ASP A 190 -14.38 11.26 -21.52
N GLY A 191 -15.24 10.23 -21.57
CA GLY A 191 -16.63 10.37 -22.06
C GLY A 191 -17.52 11.31 -21.24
N LYS A 192 -16.98 11.92 -20.17
CA LYS A 192 -17.63 12.93 -19.32
C LYS A 192 -16.95 14.30 -19.45
N GLY A 193 -16.02 14.47 -20.38
CA GLY A 193 -15.29 15.72 -20.63
C GLY A 193 -14.17 16.02 -19.64
N LYS A 194 -13.74 15.04 -18.82
CA LYS A 194 -12.62 15.22 -17.87
C LYS A 194 -11.30 14.95 -18.57
N ARG A 195 -10.34 15.87 -18.42
CA ARG A 195 -8.96 15.68 -18.92
C ARG A 195 -8.28 14.51 -18.22
N SER A 196 -7.73 13.59 -19.02
CA SER A 196 -6.76 12.60 -18.55
C SER A 196 -5.40 13.24 -18.36
N GLN A 197 -4.52 12.52 -17.67
CA GLN A 197 -3.12 12.91 -17.58
C GLN A 197 -2.47 12.91 -18.97
N TRP A 198 -1.55 13.84 -19.18
CA TRP A 198 -0.83 14.10 -20.43
C TRP A 198 0.61 14.43 -20.09
N GLN A 199 1.49 14.59 -21.09
CA GLN A 199 2.93 14.68 -20.86
C GLN A 199 3.37 15.78 -19.86
N SER A 200 2.62 16.88 -19.70
CA SER A 200 2.93 17.92 -18.70
C SER A 200 2.72 17.46 -17.24
N GLU A 201 1.96 16.37 -17.03
CA GLU A 201 1.77 15.72 -15.74
C GLU A 201 2.87 14.70 -15.43
N ALA A 202 3.87 14.55 -16.31
CA ALA A 202 4.98 13.63 -16.12
C ALA A 202 5.70 13.91 -14.81
N PHE A 203 5.91 12.82 -14.07
CA PHE A 203 6.68 12.78 -12.83
C PHE A 203 8.11 12.38 -13.16
N VAL A 204 9.09 13.20 -12.77
CA VAL A 204 10.49 13.02 -13.10
C VAL A 204 11.27 12.54 -11.88
N ARG A 205 12.13 11.54 -12.08
CA ARG A 205 13.16 11.12 -11.11
C ARG A 205 14.55 11.42 -11.65
N TRP A 206 15.55 11.38 -10.76
CA TRP A 206 16.92 11.78 -11.08
C TRP A 206 17.92 10.65 -10.93
N ARG A 207 18.92 10.68 -11.82
CA ARG A 207 20.23 10.06 -11.61
C ARG A 207 21.30 11.13 -11.60
N VAL A 208 22.28 10.99 -10.72
CA VAL A 208 23.43 11.89 -10.61
C VAL A 208 24.70 11.08 -10.75
N GLU A 209 25.44 11.31 -11.82
CA GLU A 209 26.66 10.60 -12.15
C GLU A 209 27.90 11.37 -11.66
N LYS A 210 28.82 10.63 -11.04
CA LYS A 210 30.14 11.12 -10.63
C LYS A 210 31.15 10.00 -10.86
N SER A 211 32.32 10.31 -11.41
CA SER A 211 33.30 9.31 -11.86
C SER A 211 33.69 8.26 -10.81
N ASP A 212 33.67 8.63 -9.52
CA ASP A 212 34.08 7.75 -8.40
C ASP A 212 32.89 7.13 -7.65
N VAL A 213 31.65 7.32 -8.12
CA VAL A 213 30.44 6.81 -7.46
C VAL A 213 29.69 5.86 -8.40
N LEU A 214 29.58 4.60 -7.98
CA LEU A 214 28.90 3.56 -8.76
C LEU A 214 27.37 3.71 -8.74
N ASP A 215 26.80 4.08 -7.60
CA ASP A 215 25.35 4.28 -7.49
C ASP A 215 24.98 5.71 -7.92
N SER A 216 24.44 5.87 -9.12
CA SER A 216 23.93 7.14 -9.62
C SER A 216 22.47 7.42 -9.24
N SER A 217 21.75 6.43 -8.71
CA SER A 217 20.32 6.56 -8.41
C SER A 217 20.09 7.47 -7.20
N THR A 218 19.01 8.25 -7.26
CA THR A 218 18.53 9.02 -6.10
C THR A 218 17.50 8.25 -5.28
N GLN A 219 16.81 7.28 -5.87
CA GLN A 219 15.75 6.53 -5.20
C GLN A 219 16.26 5.43 -4.26
N THR A 220 17.45 4.88 -4.54
CA THR A 220 18.06 3.76 -3.79
C THR A 220 19.26 4.17 -2.93
N ASP A 221 19.73 5.41 -3.06
CA ASP A 221 20.86 5.93 -2.32
C ASP A 221 20.50 6.11 -0.84
N ARG A 222 21.11 5.28 0.01
CA ARG A 222 20.87 5.27 1.46
C ARG A 222 21.45 6.49 2.17
N GLU A 223 22.56 7.03 1.70
CA GLU A 223 23.15 8.24 2.26
C GLU A 223 22.26 9.45 1.99
N LEU A 224 21.70 9.54 0.78
CA LEU A 224 20.73 10.56 0.41
C LEU A 224 19.42 10.43 1.21
N GLN A 225 18.89 9.22 1.36
CA GLN A 225 17.69 8.95 2.18
C GLN A 225 17.94 9.37 3.64
N GLN A 226 19.08 9.00 4.22
CA GLN A 226 19.44 9.33 5.59
C GLN A 226 19.65 10.85 5.78
N ALA A 227 20.27 11.51 4.80
CA ALA A 227 20.43 12.96 4.78
C ALA A 227 19.09 13.69 4.81
N TRP A 228 18.11 13.24 4.00
CA TRP A 228 16.75 13.78 4.04
C TRP A 228 16.06 13.52 5.39
N ILE A 229 16.15 12.29 5.92
CA ILE A 229 15.55 11.95 7.22
C ILE A 229 16.09 12.86 8.31
N ALA A 230 17.41 13.06 8.35
CA ALA A 230 18.05 13.92 9.36
C ALA A 230 17.63 15.39 9.19
N TYR A 231 17.62 15.90 7.96
CA TYR A 231 17.14 17.25 7.67
C TYR A 231 15.68 17.45 8.11
N TYR A 232 14.76 16.63 7.61
CA TYR A 232 13.34 16.82 7.88
C TYR A 232 12.99 16.62 9.36
N SER A 233 13.65 15.67 10.04
CA SER A 233 13.47 15.47 11.48
C SER A 233 13.94 16.68 12.28
N SER A 234 15.00 17.37 11.83
CA SER A 234 15.50 18.59 12.49
C SER A 234 14.55 19.79 12.38
N LEU A 235 13.63 19.78 11.42
CA LEU A 235 12.62 20.84 11.26
C LEU A 235 11.47 20.72 12.27
N LYS A 236 11.32 19.55 12.89
CA LYS A 236 10.20 19.29 13.80
C LYS A 236 10.41 19.96 15.16
N GLN A 237 9.38 20.67 15.63
CA GLN A 237 9.47 21.48 16.86
C GLN A 237 8.49 21.04 17.95
N ILE A 238 7.42 20.30 17.59
CA ILE A 238 6.37 19.94 18.55
C ILE A 238 6.80 18.72 19.35
N GLU A 239 7.13 18.91 20.62
CA GLU A 239 7.41 17.84 21.56
C GLU A 239 6.19 17.51 22.42
N GLY A 240 6.02 16.23 22.74
CA GLY A 240 5.01 15.76 23.68
C GLY A 240 5.23 14.32 24.10
N ILE A 241 4.33 13.77 24.91
CA ILE A 241 4.42 12.37 25.31
C ILE A 241 3.91 11.51 24.17
N CYS A 242 4.76 10.63 23.64
CA CYS A 242 4.34 9.61 22.70
C CYS A 242 3.61 8.48 23.44
N TYR A 243 2.32 8.30 23.15
CA TYR A 243 1.47 7.29 23.80
C TYR A 243 1.77 5.85 23.38
N VAL A 244 2.71 5.66 22.44
CA VAL A 244 3.20 4.35 22.02
C VAL A 244 4.41 3.94 22.87
N SER A 245 5.38 4.84 23.03
CA SER A 245 6.62 4.55 23.76
C SER A 245 6.61 4.99 25.23
N GLY A 246 5.67 5.85 25.63
CA GLY A 246 5.62 6.49 26.95
C GLY A 246 6.70 7.56 27.17
N ARG A 247 7.47 7.92 26.13
CA ARG A 247 8.59 8.88 26.22
C ARG A 247 8.20 10.25 25.65
N LYS A 248 8.85 11.30 26.15
CA LYS A 248 8.76 12.63 25.54
C LYS A 248 9.56 12.64 24.23
N LEU A 249 8.88 12.83 23.11
CA LEU A 249 9.42 12.78 21.75
C LEU A 249 8.74 13.86 20.90
N THR A 250 9.33 14.13 19.74
CA THR A 250 8.67 14.87 18.67
C THR A 250 7.39 14.16 18.22
N LEU A 251 6.27 14.87 18.21
CA LEU A 251 4.98 14.34 17.78
C LEU A 251 4.80 14.43 16.26
N ALA A 252 4.00 13.51 15.71
CA ALA A 252 3.58 13.56 14.31
C ALA A 252 2.57 14.71 14.09
N ASP A 253 2.77 15.51 13.05
CA ASP A 253 1.79 16.55 12.66
C ASP A 253 0.57 15.91 12.00
N SER A 254 0.77 14.81 11.26
CA SER A 254 -0.33 14.09 10.64
C SER A 254 0.02 12.63 10.35
N HIS A 255 -0.95 11.73 10.54
CA HIS A 255 -0.69 10.32 10.29
C HIS A 255 -0.79 9.95 8.81
N PRO A 256 0.00 8.96 8.33
CA PRO A 256 0.02 8.60 6.92
C PRO A 256 -1.31 8.01 6.39
N ALA A 257 -1.70 8.39 5.17
CA ALA A 257 -2.79 7.79 4.39
C ALA A 257 -2.30 6.57 3.58
N LYS A 258 -2.97 6.18 2.48
CA LYS A 258 -2.50 5.12 1.57
C LYS A 258 -2.21 3.77 2.25
N ILE A 259 -3.02 3.37 3.22
CA ILE A 259 -2.74 2.18 4.04
C ILE A 259 -3.06 0.90 3.26
N ARG A 260 -4.21 0.86 2.58
CA ARG A 260 -4.64 -0.33 1.83
C ARG A 260 -4.13 -0.37 0.40
N ASN A 261 -3.85 0.77 -0.21
CA ASN A 261 -3.28 0.92 -1.56
C ASN A 261 -2.87 2.39 -1.80
N SER A 262 -2.20 2.67 -2.92
CA SER A 262 -1.68 4.00 -3.27
C SER A 262 -2.74 5.09 -3.51
N GLY A 263 -3.96 4.69 -3.89
CA GLY A 263 -5.11 5.59 -4.10
C GLY A 263 -5.89 5.90 -2.83
N ASP A 264 -5.70 5.14 -1.77
CA ASP A 264 -6.44 5.26 -0.52
C ASP A 264 -6.09 6.53 0.26
N LYS A 265 -7.10 7.28 0.67
CA LYS A 265 -6.95 8.53 1.44
C LYS A 265 -7.41 8.39 2.89
N ALA A 266 -7.95 7.23 3.26
CA ALA A 266 -8.42 7.00 4.60
C ALA A 266 -7.26 6.88 5.59
N LYS A 267 -7.44 7.44 6.79
CA LYS A 267 -6.46 7.40 7.89
C LYS A 267 -7.05 6.69 9.10
N LEU A 268 -6.22 5.96 9.84
CA LEU A 268 -6.58 5.35 11.14
C LEU A 268 -6.65 6.40 12.25
N ILE A 269 -5.80 7.41 12.19
CA ILE A 269 -5.84 8.57 13.09
C ILE A 269 -5.92 9.83 12.24
N SER A 270 -6.96 10.64 12.46
CA SER A 270 -7.20 11.89 11.74
C SER A 270 -7.72 12.98 12.67
N SER A 271 -7.14 14.16 12.60
CA SER A 271 -7.52 15.35 13.40
C SER A 271 -7.81 16.58 12.54
N ASN A 272 -8.09 16.38 11.24
CA ASN A 272 -8.22 17.46 10.25
C ASN A 272 -9.56 18.23 10.29
N ASP A 273 -10.45 17.91 11.22
CA ASP A 273 -11.71 18.63 11.41
C ASP A 273 -11.60 19.57 12.60
N SER A 274 -11.31 20.85 12.31
CA SER A 274 -11.25 21.94 13.28
C SER A 274 -12.60 22.65 13.45
N SER A 275 -13.64 22.22 12.74
CA SER A 275 -14.98 22.84 12.75
C SER A 275 -15.99 22.06 13.58
N GLY A 276 -15.90 20.73 13.58
CA GLY A 276 -16.75 19.84 14.36
C GLY A 276 -16.22 19.55 15.77
N PHE A 277 -16.96 18.70 16.49
CA PHE A 277 -16.61 18.22 17.84
C PHE A 277 -15.70 16.98 17.82
N THR A 278 -14.85 16.82 16.79
CA THR A 278 -13.97 15.63 16.66
C THR A 278 -13.07 15.45 17.90
N TYR A 279 -12.62 16.56 18.50
CA TYR A 279 -11.92 16.60 19.79
C TYR A 279 -12.37 17.78 20.67
N ARG A 280 -12.90 18.83 20.05
CA ARG A 280 -13.40 20.04 20.72
C ARG A 280 -14.57 19.72 21.66
N GLY A 281 -14.56 20.35 22.83
CA GLY A 281 -15.57 20.17 23.89
C GLY A 281 -15.06 19.34 25.08
N ARG A 282 -14.11 18.42 24.86
CA ARG A 282 -13.32 17.78 25.93
C ARG A 282 -11.87 18.27 25.95
N PHE A 283 -11.32 18.56 24.77
CA PHE A 283 -9.96 19.06 24.58
C PHE A 283 -10.00 20.32 23.73
N THR A 284 -8.99 21.19 23.88
CA THR A 284 -8.84 22.39 23.05
C THR A 284 -8.10 22.08 21.76
N GLU A 285 -7.11 21.20 21.85
CA GLU A 285 -6.22 20.82 20.75
C GLU A 285 -6.22 19.30 20.51
N ALA A 286 -5.93 18.89 19.28
CA ALA A 286 -6.01 17.49 18.88
C ALA A 286 -4.91 16.61 19.51
N ASP A 287 -3.73 17.19 19.74
CA ASP A 287 -2.57 16.54 20.36
C ASP A 287 -2.83 16.13 21.81
N GLN A 288 -3.72 16.84 22.51
CA GLN A 288 -4.18 16.48 23.86
C GLN A 288 -4.97 15.16 23.88
N VAL A 289 -5.58 14.77 22.76
CA VAL A 289 -6.33 13.50 22.65
C VAL A 289 -5.37 12.33 22.48
N CYS A 290 -4.44 12.45 21.53
CA CYS A 290 -3.53 11.36 21.16
C CYS A 290 -2.23 11.92 20.57
N GLY A 291 -1.20 12.01 21.41
CA GLY A 291 0.17 12.29 20.97
C GLY A 291 0.86 11.00 20.53
N VAL A 292 1.16 10.85 19.23
CA VAL A 292 1.99 9.75 18.72
C VAL A 292 3.28 10.33 18.17
N GLY A 293 4.41 9.73 18.55
CA GLY A 293 5.73 10.16 18.11
C GLY A 293 5.85 10.07 16.59
N PHE A 294 6.51 11.05 16.00
CA PHE A 294 6.70 11.18 14.56
C PHE A 294 7.26 9.90 13.91
N GLU A 295 8.39 9.41 14.41
CA GLU A 295 9.01 8.17 13.91
C GLU A 295 8.11 6.95 14.15
N ALA A 296 7.54 6.84 15.35
CA ALA A 296 6.70 5.71 15.71
C ALA A 296 5.49 5.58 14.77
N SER A 297 4.86 6.72 14.45
CA SER A 297 3.78 6.79 13.48
C SER A 297 4.26 6.35 12.08
N GLN A 298 5.36 6.90 11.57
CA GLN A 298 5.78 6.56 10.20
C GLN A 298 6.18 5.10 10.07
N LYS A 299 6.98 4.58 11.00
CA LYS A 299 7.42 3.18 11.03
C LYS A 299 6.25 2.22 11.08
N ALA A 300 5.29 2.45 11.97
CA ALA A 300 4.13 1.59 12.10
C ALA A 300 3.28 1.54 10.83
N TYR A 301 3.02 2.68 10.19
CA TYR A 301 2.20 2.72 8.98
C TYR A 301 2.95 2.16 7.76
N ASN A 302 4.27 2.34 7.67
CA ASN A 302 5.10 1.71 6.65
C ASN A 302 5.08 0.18 6.80
N ALA A 303 5.22 -0.34 8.03
CA ALA A 303 5.08 -1.76 8.31
C ALA A 303 3.69 -2.29 7.95
N LEU A 304 2.62 -1.54 8.27
CA LEU A 304 1.27 -1.98 7.95
C LEU A 304 1.03 -2.07 6.44
N ARG A 305 1.43 -1.06 5.66
CA ARG A 305 1.33 -1.11 4.19
C ARG A 305 2.09 -2.30 3.63
N TRP A 306 3.34 -2.47 4.08
CA TRP A 306 4.20 -3.56 3.69
C TRP A 306 3.57 -4.93 3.98
N LEU A 307 3.03 -5.13 5.18
CA LEU A 307 2.35 -6.37 5.58
C LEU A 307 1.12 -6.63 4.71
N ILE A 308 0.28 -5.61 4.45
CA ILE A 308 -0.91 -5.78 3.62
C ILE A 308 -0.52 -6.12 2.17
N ASP A 309 0.50 -5.48 1.61
CA ASP A 309 0.97 -5.77 0.24
C ASP A 309 1.61 -7.17 0.14
N ARG A 310 2.44 -7.55 1.13
CA ARG A 310 3.17 -8.82 1.14
C ARG A 310 2.28 -10.03 1.40
N GLN A 311 1.35 -9.91 2.36
CA GLN A 311 0.59 -11.07 2.85
C GLN A 311 -0.86 -10.78 3.24
N GLY A 312 -1.34 -9.56 3.03
CA GLY A 312 -2.72 -9.20 3.29
C GLY A 312 -3.70 -9.82 2.30
N TRP A 313 -4.90 -10.11 2.78
CA TRP A 313 -6.05 -10.43 1.97
C TRP A 313 -6.88 -9.15 1.75
N ARG A 314 -7.39 -8.94 0.52
CA ARG A 314 -8.19 -7.77 0.14
C ARG A 314 -9.49 -8.19 -0.55
N SER A 315 -10.59 -7.49 -0.24
CA SER A 315 -11.85 -7.57 -1.01
C SER A 315 -12.57 -6.23 -0.95
N GLY A 316 -12.66 -5.54 -2.08
CA GLY A 316 -13.17 -4.17 -2.14
C GLY A 316 -12.37 -3.26 -1.21
N SER A 317 -13.07 -2.60 -0.27
CA SER A 317 -12.46 -1.73 0.74
C SER A 317 -11.87 -2.47 1.95
N GLN A 318 -12.13 -3.76 2.12
CA GLN A 318 -11.64 -4.50 3.29
C GLN A 318 -10.23 -5.04 3.05
N ALA A 319 -9.37 -4.93 4.07
CA ALA A 319 -8.08 -5.60 4.13
C ALA A 319 -7.96 -6.38 5.45
N ILE A 320 -7.42 -7.59 5.40
CA ILE A 320 -7.18 -8.43 6.58
C ILE A 320 -5.75 -8.94 6.49
N VAL A 321 -4.98 -8.82 7.56
CA VAL A 321 -3.60 -9.30 7.61
C VAL A 321 -3.31 -9.97 8.95
N SER A 322 -2.57 -11.07 8.91
CA SER A 322 -2.01 -11.75 10.07
C SER A 322 -0.49 -11.80 9.95
N TRP A 323 0.25 -11.53 11.02
CA TRP A 323 1.72 -11.57 11.01
C TRP A 323 2.30 -11.86 12.39
N ALA A 324 3.47 -12.49 12.45
CA ALA A 324 4.28 -12.53 13.66
C ALA A 324 5.09 -11.24 13.78
N VAL A 325 5.13 -10.64 14.98
CA VAL A 325 5.90 -9.40 15.24
C VAL A 325 7.39 -9.59 14.95
N SER A 326 7.91 -10.80 15.12
CA SER A 326 9.28 -11.20 14.78
C SER A 326 9.58 -11.18 13.28
N GLY A 327 8.56 -11.12 12.42
CA GLY A 327 8.68 -11.28 10.97
C GLY A 327 8.65 -12.74 10.50
N ALA A 328 8.51 -13.70 11.42
CA ALA A 328 8.34 -15.11 11.09
C ALA A 328 7.11 -15.35 10.22
N GLU A 329 7.22 -16.32 9.31
CA GLU A 329 6.11 -16.70 8.43
C GLU A 329 5.01 -17.37 9.26
N VAL A 330 3.75 -16.97 9.01
CA VAL A 330 2.57 -17.52 9.67
C VAL A 330 1.47 -17.85 8.65
N PRO A 331 0.57 -18.80 8.94
CA PRO A 331 -0.64 -19.01 8.16
C PRO A 331 -1.45 -17.72 7.95
N ARG A 332 -2.06 -17.59 6.76
CA ARG A 332 -3.03 -16.53 6.49
C ARG A 332 -4.41 -17.00 6.92
N VAL A 333 -5.10 -16.20 7.73
CA VAL A 333 -6.43 -16.53 8.29
C VAL A 333 -7.50 -16.72 7.20
N MET A 334 -7.32 -16.09 6.04
CA MET A 334 -8.31 -16.07 4.95
C MET A 334 -8.14 -17.18 3.91
N ASP A 335 -7.12 -18.02 4.07
CA ASP A 335 -6.81 -19.09 3.12
C ASP A 335 -7.72 -20.31 3.32
N ASP A 336 -8.03 -20.98 2.21
CA ASP A 336 -8.54 -22.35 2.27
C ASP A 336 -7.38 -23.31 2.51
N THR A 337 -7.70 -24.59 2.75
CA THR A 337 -6.67 -25.61 3.00
C THR A 337 -5.68 -25.75 1.84
N THR A 338 -6.16 -25.67 0.59
CA THR A 338 -5.27 -25.80 -0.57
C THR A 338 -4.20 -24.71 -0.58
N LYS A 339 -4.57 -23.47 -0.26
CA LYS A 339 -3.63 -22.35 -0.15
C LYS A 339 -2.72 -22.49 1.06
N LEU A 340 -3.24 -22.93 2.20
CA LEU A 340 -2.43 -23.23 3.39
C LEU A 340 -1.30 -24.21 3.06
N PHE A 341 -1.56 -25.20 2.20
CA PHE A 341 -0.59 -26.21 1.74
C PHE A 341 0.29 -25.75 0.56
N GLY A 342 0.16 -24.51 0.10
CA GLY A 342 1.01 -23.96 -0.98
C GLY A 342 0.41 -24.07 -2.39
N GLY A 343 -0.90 -24.35 -2.51
CA GLY A 343 -1.65 -24.22 -3.76
C GLY A 343 -1.47 -25.37 -4.76
N ARG A 344 -0.87 -26.50 -4.35
CA ARG A 344 -0.69 -27.68 -5.20
C ARG A 344 -1.35 -28.90 -4.56
N GLU A 345 -2.55 -29.24 -5.00
CA GLU A 345 -3.05 -30.63 -5.02
C GLU A 345 -4.12 -30.77 -6.13
N GLU A 346 -3.80 -31.54 -7.17
CA GLU A 346 -4.79 -32.29 -7.94
C GLU A 346 -4.97 -33.62 -7.19
N VAL A 347 -6.12 -33.86 -6.59
CA VAL A 347 -6.42 -35.18 -6.03
C VAL A 347 -7.34 -35.93 -6.99
N GLU A 348 -6.75 -36.82 -7.79
CA GLU A 348 -7.49 -37.93 -8.37
C GLU A 348 -7.76 -38.99 -7.28
N GLN A 349 -9.03 -39.40 -7.20
CA GLN A 349 -9.62 -40.45 -6.34
C GLN A 349 -9.68 -40.20 -4.82
N ILE A 350 -10.88 -39.83 -4.36
CA ILE A 350 -11.28 -39.68 -2.96
C ILE A 350 -11.66 -41.06 -2.40
N VAL A 351 -10.68 -41.80 -1.89
CA VAL A 351 -10.90 -42.77 -0.80
C VAL A 351 -9.78 -42.55 0.22
N ASP A 352 -9.86 -41.43 0.96
CA ASP A 352 -8.97 -41.13 2.08
C ASP A 352 -9.80 -41.02 3.36
N THR A 353 -9.37 -41.69 4.42
CA THR A 353 -9.97 -41.68 5.77
C THR A 353 -9.73 -40.34 6.51
N ALA A 354 -9.50 -39.26 5.76
CA ALA A 354 -8.98 -37.97 6.23
C ALA A 354 -7.63 -38.08 6.99
N GLN A 355 -6.96 -39.23 6.93
CA GLN A 355 -5.70 -39.46 7.61
C GLN A 355 -4.56 -38.72 6.90
N GLN A 356 -4.54 -38.72 5.57
CA GLN A 356 -3.51 -38.00 4.82
C GLN A 356 -3.64 -36.50 5.06
N PHE A 357 -4.86 -35.96 5.00
CA PHE A 357 -5.15 -34.57 5.40
C PHE A 357 -4.60 -34.27 6.81
N GLY A 358 -4.91 -35.11 7.80
CA GLY A 358 -4.46 -34.90 9.18
C GLY A 358 -2.94 -34.85 9.31
N VAL A 359 -2.23 -35.79 8.66
CA VAL A 359 -0.76 -35.82 8.65
C VAL A 359 -0.18 -34.60 7.96
N GLN A 360 -0.74 -34.18 6.82
CA GLN A 360 -0.28 -33.00 6.10
C GLN A 360 -0.49 -31.72 6.90
N LEU A 361 -1.67 -31.55 7.52
CA LEU A 361 -1.97 -30.38 8.34
C LEU A 361 -1.03 -30.31 9.54
N THR A 362 -0.84 -31.41 10.28
CA THR A 362 0.09 -31.45 11.42
C THR A 362 1.52 -31.11 10.99
N LYS A 363 2.00 -31.66 9.87
CA LYS A 363 3.32 -31.32 9.32
C LYS A 363 3.42 -29.85 8.94
N ARG A 364 2.39 -29.29 8.30
CA ARG A 364 2.36 -27.89 7.86
C ARG A 364 2.38 -26.94 9.06
N ILE A 365 1.54 -27.19 10.07
CA ILE A 365 1.49 -26.42 11.31
C ILE A 365 2.82 -26.54 12.08
N ALA A 366 3.41 -27.74 12.18
CA ALA A 366 4.72 -27.93 12.78
C ALA A 366 5.82 -27.13 12.06
N GLY A 367 5.76 -27.04 10.73
CA GLY A 367 6.68 -26.22 9.93
C GLY A 367 6.61 -24.72 10.25
N PHE A 368 5.41 -24.19 10.53
CA PHE A 368 5.26 -22.82 11.04
C PHE A 368 5.74 -22.69 12.48
N SER A 369 5.38 -23.64 13.34
CA SER A 369 5.81 -23.65 14.75
C SER A 369 7.33 -23.69 14.90
N ALA A 370 8.04 -24.35 14.00
CA ALA A 370 9.50 -24.40 14.00
C ALA A 370 10.17 -23.05 13.66
N LYS A 371 9.45 -22.15 12.97
CA LYS A 371 9.91 -20.81 12.62
C LYS A 371 9.56 -19.77 13.68
N LEU A 372 8.57 -20.05 14.52
CA LEU A 372 8.13 -19.15 15.58
C LEU A 372 8.93 -19.37 16.87
N GLY A 373 9.42 -18.28 17.44
CA GLY A 373 9.99 -18.27 18.79
C GLY A 373 8.94 -18.60 19.86
N LYS A 374 9.38 -19.08 21.02
CA LYS A 374 8.48 -19.39 22.16
C LYS A 374 7.66 -18.19 22.66
N THR A 375 8.17 -16.98 22.43
CA THR A 375 7.56 -15.71 22.85
C THR A 375 7.06 -14.90 21.65
N ASP A 376 6.98 -15.50 20.47
CA ASP A 376 6.48 -14.78 19.30
C ASP A 376 4.99 -14.51 19.46
N GLU A 377 4.64 -13.25 19.21
CA GLU A 377 3.28 -12.76 19.20
C GLU A 377 2.80 -12.67 17.76
N VAL A 378 1.61 -13.18 17.49
CA VAL A 378 0.93 -13.08 16.21
C VAL A 378 -0.21 -12.09 16.34
N VAL A 379 -0.24 -11.11 15.44
CA VAL A 379 -1.28 -10.09 15.37
C VAL A 379 -2.16 -10.38 14.17
N ILE A 380 -3.48 -10.23 14.36
CA ILE A 380 -4.47 -10.26 13.30
C ILE A 380 -5.17 -8.91 13.28
N MET A 381 -5.21 -8.26 12.12
CA MET A 381 -5.82 -6.95 11.94
C MET A 381 -6.74 -6.94 10.72
N GLY A 382 -7.98 -6.51 10.95
CA GLY A 382 -8.97 -6.20 9.92
C GLY A 382 -9.17 -4.70 9.80
N LEU A 383 -9.15 -4.20 8.57
CA LEU A 383 -9.33 -2.80 8.21
C LEU A 383 -10.47 -2.66 7.21
N ASP A 384 -11.35 -1.69 7.42
CA ASP A 384 -12.33 -1.28 6.43
C ASP A 384 -12.54 0.24 6.52
N SER A 385 -13.19 0.83 5.54
CA SER A 385 -13.47 2.26 5.52
C SER A 385 -14.84 2.52 4.93
N ALA A 386 -15.70 3.14 5.73
CA ALA A 386 -17.03 3.57 5.29
C ALA A 386 -16.99 4.92 4.56
N THR A 387 -15.93 5.72 4.73
CA THR A 387 -15.79 7.05 4.10
C THR A 387 -14.38 7.25 3.55
N PRO A 388 -14.17 8.02 2.46
CA PRO A 388 -12.84 8.18 1.86
C PRO A 388 -11.74 8.73 2.79
N GLY A 389 -12.09 9.33 3.93
CA GLY A 389 -11.14 9.98 4.85
C GLY A 389 -10.84 9.23 6.14
N ARG A 390 -11.69 8.32 6.60
CA ARG A 390 -11.53 7.63 7.90
C ARG A 390 -11.51 6.11 7.74
N MET A 391 -10.53 5.46 8.37
CA MET A 391 -10.37 4.01 8.38
C MET A 391 -10.76 3.45 9.74
N ALA A 392 -11.57 2.40 9.73
CA ALA A 392 -11.92 1.63 10.92
C ALA A 392 -11.02 0.40 11.02
N MET A 393 -10.50 0.16 12.22
CA MET A 393 -9.97 -1.14 12.61
C MET A 393 -11.15 -2.01 13.01
N THR A 394 -11.60 -2.88 12.10
CA THR A 394 -12.82 -3.68 12.23
C THR A 394 -12.60 -4.98 12.99
N TYR A 395 -11.35 -5.45 13.08
CA TYR A 395 -10.95 -6.59 13.88
C TYR A 395 -9.51 -6.40 14.36
N TYR A 396 -9.23 -6.79 15.59
CA TYR A 396 -7.87 -6.75 16.13
C TYR A 396 -7.72 -7.82 17.22
N GLN A 397 -6.74 -8.69 17.06
CA GLN A 397 -6.35 -9.67 18.07
C GLN A 397 -4.84 -9.83 18.15
N GLU A 398 -4.37 -10.12 19.36
CA GLU A 398 -2.98 -10.48 19.66
C GLU A 398 -2.98 -11.84 20.35
N LEU A 399 -2.24 -12.79 19.80
CA LEU A 399 -2.15 -14.16 20.29
C LEU A 399 -0.69 -14.58 20.43
N THR A 400 -0.41 -15.54 21.30
CA THR A 400 0.86 -16.26 21.23
C THR A 400 0.92 -17.05 19.91
N GLY A 401 2.13 -17.30 19.39
CA GLY A 401 2.31 -18.12 18.20
C GLY A 401 1.68 -19.51 18.33
N SER A 402 1.79 -20.13 19.51
CA SER A 402 1.16 -21.43 19.81
C SER A 402 -0.36 -21.36 19.79
N ASP A 403 -0.96 -20.34 20.40
CA ASP A 403 -2.42 -20.20 20.41
C ASP A 403 -2.91 -19.97 18.98
N PHE A 404 -2.28 -19.05 18.24
CA PHE A 404 -2.65 -18.77 16.85
C PHE A 404 -2.63 -20.04 16.00
N LEU A 405 -1.54 -20.81 16.03
CA LEU A 405 -1.41 -22.04 15.26
C LEU A 405 -2.44 -23.11 15.67
N SER A 406 -2.71 -23.24 16.97
CA SER A 406 -3.75 -24.14 17.48
C SER A 406 -5.15 -23.77 16.98
N ARG A 407 -5.47 -22.47 16.88
CA ARG A 407 -6.74 -21.98 16.35
C ARG A 407 -6.89 -22.26 14.86
N ILE A 408 -5.82 -22.04 14.08
CA ILE A 408 -5.80 -22.36 12.65
C ILE A 408 -5.93 -23.87 12.43
N ASP A 409 -5.17 -24.70 13.15
CA ASP A 409 -5.29 -26.16 13.08
C ASP A 409 -6.72 -26.61 13.39
N SER A 410 -7.29 -26.12 14.49
CA SER A 410 -8.66 -26.42 14.92
C SER A 410 -9.68 -26.05 13.85
N TRP A 411 -9.60 -24.86 13.24
CA TRP A 411 -10.51 -24.45 12.17
C TRP A 411 -10.40 -25.39 10.96
N HIS A 412 -9.19 -25.63 10.46
CA HIS A 412 -8.98 -26.46 9.27
C HIS A 412 -9.40 -27.91 9.50
N ARG A 413 -9.15 -28.44 10.70
CA ARG A 413 -9.50 -29.81 11.08
C ARG A 413 -11.01 -30.00 11.27
N ASN A 414 -11.67 -29.07 11.93
CA ASN A 414 -13.11 -29.14 12.19
C ASN A 414 -13.93 -28.87 10.92
N CYS A 415 -13.50 -27.93 10.07
CA CYS A 415 -14.13 -27.65 8.79
C CYS A 415 -13.64 -28.56 7.65
N CYS A 416 -12.92 -29.66 7.95
CA CYS A 416 -12.41 -30.56 6.93
C CYS A 416 -13.54 -31.39 6.29
N TRP A 417 -13.79 -31.16 5.00
CA TRP A 417 -14.77 -31.91 4.20
C TRP A 417 -14.32 -32.00 2.74
N VAL A 418 -14.96 -32.87 1.96
CA VAL A 418 -14.75 -32.95 0.51
C VAL A 418 -15.28 -31.68 -0.17
N GLN A 419 -14.39 -30.93 -0.80
CA GLN A 419 -14.69 -29.69 -1.52
C GLN A 419 -14.59 -29.95 -3.02
N ASN A 420 -15.67 -29.72 -3.76
CA ASN A 420 -15.72 -29.85 -5.22
C ASN A 420 -16.07 -28.50 -5.84
N TYR A 421 -15.07 -27.79 -6.37
CA TYR A 421 -15.23 -26.46 -6.95
C TYR A 421 -15.34 -26.52 -8.48
N GLY A 422 -15.64 -27.69 -9.05
CA GLY A 422 -15.69 -27.95 -10.49
C GLY A 422 -14.53 -28.80 -10.99
N LYS A 423 -14.19 -28.65 -12.27
CA LYS A 423 -13.15 -29.48 -12.92
C LYS A 423 -11.73 -29.15 -12.42
N ASP A 424 -11.48 -27.88 -12.13
CA ASP A 424 -10.10 -27.39 -11.93
C ASP A 424 -9.68 -27.36 -10.45
N LYS A 425 -10.59 -27.65 -9.51
CA LYS A 425 -10.29 -27.59 -8.08
C LYS A 425 -11.17 -28.54 -7.28
N ARG A 426 -10.54 -29.58 -6.73
CA ARG A 426 -11.15 -30.53 -5.79
C ARG A 426 -10.15 -30.86 -4.70
N PHE A 427 -10.57 -30.85 -3.46
CA PHE A 427 -9.67 -31.04 -2.32
C PHE A 427 -10.44 -31.50 -1.07
N ILE A 428 -9.72 -32.05 -0.11
CA ILE A 428 -10.24 -32.33 1.23
C ILE A 428 -9.73 -31.23 2.17
N GLY A 429 -10.64 -30.49 2.81
CA GLY A 429 -10.26 -29.48 3.78
C GLY A 429 -11.30 -28.39 4.01
N ALA A 430 -10.89 -27.38 4.78
CA ALA A 430 -11.70 -26.20 5.06
C ALA A 430 -11.80 -25.24 3.87
N PRO A 431 -13.00 -24.68 3.60
CA PRO A 431 -13.20 -23.66 2.59
C PRO A 431 -12.72 -22.29 3.07
N SER A 432 -12.44 -21.37 2.13
CA SER A 432 -12.06 -20.00 2.47
C SER A 432 -13.28 -19.19 2.92
N PRO A 433 -13.13 -18.17 3.78
CA PRO A 433 -14.24 -17.31 4.22
C PRO A 433 -14.96 -16.63 3.04
N GLY A 434 -14.23 -16.26 1.99
CA GLY A 434 -14.82 -15.71 0.78
C GLY A 434 -15.68 -16.71 0.01
N SER A 435 -15.37 -18.01 0.08
CA SER A 435 -16.22 -19.07 -0.50
C SER A 435 -17.46 -19.32 0.34
N ILE A 436 -17.33 -19.26 1.67
CA ILE A 436 -18.47 -19.37 2.61
C ILE A 436 -19.48 -18.25 2.34
N ALA A 437 -19.03 -17.01 2.19
CA ALA A 437 -19.92 -15.89 1.87
C ALA A 437 -20.68 -16.08 0.55
N LYS A 438 -20.01 -16.62 -0.48
CA LYS A 438 -20.64 -16.93 -1.77
C LYS A 438 -21.61 -18.12 -1.68
N ALA A 439 -21.31 -19.13 -0.86
CA ALA A 439 -22.22 -20.26 -0.65
C ALA A 439 -23.52 -19.81 0.06
N ALA A 440 -23.42 -18.84 0.97
CA ALA A 440 -24.57 -18.28 1.68
C ALA A 440 -25.43 -17.34 0.81
N TYR A 441 -24.82 -16.50 -0.02
CA TYR A 441 -25.51 -15.38 -0.67
C TYR A 441 -25.40 -15.33 -2.20
N GLY A 442 -24.74 -16.32 -2.82
CA GLY A 442 -24.53 -16.39 -4.27
C GLY A 442 -23.21 -15.78 -4.75
N ASN A 443 -22.85 -16.04 -6.01
CA ASN A 443 -21.61 -15.53 -6.60
C ASN A 443 -21.59 -14.01 -6.79
N ASP A 444 -22.77 -13.42 -7.02
CA ASP A 444 -22.99 -11.98 -7.23
C ASP A 444 -23.32 -11.24 -5.92
N VAL A 445 -22.96 -11.81 -4.77
CA VAL A 445 -23.13 -11.18 -3.47
C VAL A 445 -22.52 -9.78 -3.46
N ASP A 446 -23.31 -8.80 -3.02
CA ASP A 446 -22.86 -7.42 -2.88
C ASP A 446 -21.62 -7.33 -1.95
N ASP A 447 -20.67 -6.47 -2.32
CA ASP A 447 -19.41 -6.31 -1.60
C ASP A 447 -19.60 -5.96 -0.13
N LYS A 448 -20.63 -5.16 0.21
CA LYS A 448 -20.90 -4.78 1.60
C LYS A 448 -21.34 -5.99 2.42
N LEU A 449 -22.21 -6.83 1.85
CA LEU A 449 -22.67 -8.05 2.52
C LEU A 449 -21.52 -9.04 2.69
N LYS A 450 -20.73 -9.27 1.63
CA LYS A 450 -19.55 -10.13 1.67
C LYS A 450 -18.54 -9.69 2.75
N ARG A 451 -18.22 -8.40 2.83
CA ARG A 451 -17.34 -7.84 3.87
C ARG A 451 -17.88 -8.08 5.28
N SER A 452 -19.18 -7.84 5.48
CA SER A 452 -19.86 -8.08 6.76
C SER A 452 -19.80 -9.55 7.18
N THR A 453 -20.07 -10.48 6.25
CA THR A 453 -19.97 -11.93 6.51
C THR A 453 -18.56 -12.34 6.91
N ILE A 454 -17.54 -11.81 6.23
CA ILE A 454 -16.15 -12.12 6.53
C ILE A 454 -15.75 -11.63 7.93
N LEU A 455 -16.18 -10.43 8.33
CA LEU A 455 -15.95 -9.94 9.70
C LEU A 455 -16.57 -10.84 10.76
N ARG A 456 -17.73 -11.46 10.46
CA ARG A 456 -18.40 -12.39 11.38
C ARG A 456 -17.71 -13.75 11.44
N LEU A 457 -16.99 -14.14 10.40
CA LEU A 457 -16.23 -15.39 10.35
C LEU A 457 -14.86 -15.29 11.05
N LEU A 458 -14.26 -14.10 11.13
CA LEU A 458 -12.95 -13.92 11.78
C LEU A 458 -12.94 -14.40 13.24
N PRO A 459 -13.89 -14.01 14.12
CA PRO A 459 -13.96 -14.56 15.48
C PRO A 459 -14.19 -16.07 15.52
N CYS A 460 -14.87 -16.65 14.53
CA CYS A 460 -15.07 -18.10 14.47
C CYS A 460 -13.75 -18.84 14.21
N ILE A 461 -12.88 -18.27 13.38
CA ILE A 461 -11.59 -18.86 13.00
C ILE A 461 -10.55 -18.63 14.10
N VAL A 462 -10.42 -17.38 14.56
CA VAL A 462 -9.33 -16.95 15.44
C VAL A 462 -9.69 -17.14 16.91
N ASP A 463 -10.91 -16.78 17.31
CA ASP A 463 -11.34 -16.84 18.71
C ASP A 463 -12.06 -18.16 19.05
N GLY A 464 -12.39 -18.97 18.03
CA GLY A 464 -13.11 -20.24 18.17
C GLY A 464 -14.59 -20.10 18.54
N VAL A 465 -15.18 -18.93 18.29
CA VAL A 465 -16.60 -18.66 18.55
C VAL A 465 -17.49 -19.48 17.61
N GLN A 466 -18.68 -19.85 18.07
CA GLN A 466 -19.66 -20.58 17.25
C GLN A 466 -20.00 -19.83 15.96
N LEU A 467 -20.29 -20.59 14.89
CA LEU A 467 -20.73 -20.03 13.63
C LEU A 467 -22.07 -19.30 13.80
N PRO A 468 -22.28 -18.14 13.13
CA PRO A 468 -23.58 -17.48 13.19
C PRO A 468 -24.67 -18.35 12.57
N LYS A 469 -25.75 -18.59 13.31
CA LYS A 469 -26.84 -19.50 12.90
C LYS A 469 -27.48 -19.11 11.57
N ASP A 470 -27.73 -17.83 11.36
CA ASP A 470 -28.28 -17.30 10.11
C ASP A 470 -27.36 -17.55 8.90
N LEU A 471 -26.04 -17.54 9.10
CA LEU A 471 -25.09 -17.85 8.02
C LEU A 471 -25.12 -19.34 7.67
N LEU A 472 -25.21 -20.20 8.69
CA LEU A 472 -25.31 -21.65 8.53
C LEU A 472 -26.63 -22.03 7.83
N GLU A 473 -27.74 -21.44 8.27
CA GLU A 473 -29.07 -21.62 7.68
C GLU A 473 -29.12 -21.14 6.22
N ALA A 474 -28.49 -20.01 5.89
CA ALA A 474 -28.40 -19.54 4.51
C ALA A 474 -27.65 -20.54 3.61
N CYS A 475 -26.51 -21.06 4.07
CA CYS A 475 -25.76 -22.10 3.35
C CYS A 475 -26.59 -23.40 3.20
N PHE A 476 -27.32 -23.80 4.25
CA PHE A 476 -28.22 -24.95 4.23
C PHE A 476 -29.33 -24.79 3.19
N HIS A 477 -30.04 -23.66 3.20
CA HIS A 477 -31.13 -23.40 2.28
C HIS A 477 -30.67 -23.42 0.82
N ASN A 478 -29.48 -22.89 0.52
CA ASN A 478 -28.93 -22.96 -0.84
C ASN A 478 -28.52 -24.39 -1.20
N ALA A 479 -27.90 -25.13 -0.28
CA ALA A 479 -27.58 -26.54 -0.50
C ALA A 479 -28.83 -27.41 -0.72
N ALA A 480 -29.97 -27.08 -0.11
CA ALA A 480 -31.24 -27.78 -0.33
C ALA A 480 -31.89 -27.46 -1.70
N ARG A 481 -31.53 -26.34 -2.35
CA ARG A 481 -32.11 -25.87 -3.62
C ARG A 481 -31.29 -26.32 -4.84
N ARG A 482 -31.11 -27.63 -5.00
CA ARG A 482 -30.30 -28.19 -6.11
C ARG A 482 -30.69 -27.68 -7.51
N HIS A 483 -31.97 -27.46 -7.76
CA HIS A 483 -32.47 -27.01 -9.07
C HIS A 483 -32.17 -25.54 -9.38
N ALA A 484 -31.71 -24.75 -8.40
CA ALA A 484 -31.43 -23.32 -8.58
C ALA A 484 -30.00 -23.03 -9.08
N PHE A 485 -29.15 -24.05 -9.19
CA PHE A 485 -27.73 -23.91 -9.52
C PHE A 485 -27.31 -24.95 -10.55
N ASP A 486 -26.24 -24.66 -11.29
CA ASP A 486 -25.56 -25.67 -12.06
C ASP A 486 -25.02 -26.78 -11.16
N ALA A 487 -24.87 -28.00 -11.69
CA ALA A 487 -24.48 -29.17 -10.90
C ALA A 487 -23.18 -28.95 -10.11
N TRP A 488 -22.15 -28.36 -10.75
CA TRP A 488 -20.86 -28.10 -10.12
C TRP A 488 -20.93 -27.00 -9.04
N GLU A 489 -21.77 -25.99 -9.26
CA GLU A 489 -21.96 -24.90 -8.30
C GLU A 489 -22.71 -25.39 -7.06
N TRP A 490 -23.74 -26.21 -7.27
CA TRP A 490 -24.45 -26.88 -6.18
C TRP A 490 -23.53 -27.79 -5.37
N GLU A 491 -22.68 -28.61 -6.02
CA GLU A 491 -21.72 -29.49 -5.34
C GLU A 491 -20.72 -28.70 -4.48
N LYS A 492 -20.28 -27.53 -4.97
CA LYS A 492 -19.45 -26.61 -4.19
C LYS A 492 -20.17 -26.10 -2.96
N ILE A 493 -21.41 -25.62 -3.12
CA ILE A 493 -22.23 -25.14 -2.00
C ILE A 493 -22.44 -26.26 -0.98
N LEU A 494 -22.79 -27.47 -1.44
CA LEU A 494 -22.97 -28.64 -0.59
C LEU A 494 -21.71 -28.96 0.23
N GLY A 495 -20.54 -29.02 -0.41
CA GLY A 495 -19.28 -29.30 0.27
C GLY A 495 -18.91 -28.25 1.32
N ILE A 496 -19.15 -26.97 1.04
CA ILE A 496 -18.95 -25.87 1.98
C ILE A 496 -19.94 -26.00 3.15
N THR A 497 -21.22 -26.23 2.88
CA THR A 497 -22.26 -26.38 3.91
C THR A 497 -21.96 -27.56 4.84
N CYS A 498 -21.59 -28.72 4.30
CA CYS A 498 -21.21 -29.88 5.12
C CYS A 498 -19.99 -29.60 6.01
N ALA A 499 -18.97 -28.89 5.51
CA ALA A 499 -17.83 -28.46 6.32
C ALA A 499 -18.25 -27.58 7.52
N LEU A 500 -19.15 -26.62 7.28
CA LEU A 500 -19.64 -25.73 8.33
C LEU A 500 -20.48 -26.46 9.37
N TYR A 501 -21.38 -27.36 8.95
CA TYR A 501 -22.17 -28.18 9.87
C TYR A 501 -21.30 -29.11 10.71
N LYS A 502 -20.27 -29.72 10.11
CA LYS A 502 -19.31 -30.55 10.85
C LYS A 502 -18.60 -29.76 11.95
N ASN A 503 -18.17 -28.53 11.67
CA ASN A 503 -17.55 -27.68 12.68
C ASN A 503 -18.53 -27.20 13.76
N ASP A 504 -19.79 -26.93 13.42
CA ASP A 504 -20.81 -26.50 14.39
C ASP A 504 -21.27 -27.64 15.32
N ASN A 505 -21.21 -28.89 14.85
CA ASN A 505 -21.63 -30.09 15.59
C ASN A 505 -20.44 -30.92 16.12
N LYS A 506 -19.27 -30.30 16.30
CA LYS A 506 -18.14 -30.98 16.94
C LYS A 506 -18.49 -31.33 18.39
N GLU A 507 -18.25 -32.57 18.79
CA GLU A 507 -18.36 -32.98 20.19
C GLU A 507 -17.30 -32.21 21.01
N THR A 508 -17.74 -31.47 22.03
CA THR A 508 -16.88 -30.71 22.96
C THR A 508 -16.12 -31.61 23.90
#